data_AF-A0A364N7Z8-F1
#
_entry.id   AF-A0A364N7Z8-F1
#
_cell.length_a   1.000
_cell.length_b   1.000
_cell.length_c   1.000
_cell.angle_alpha   90.00
_cell.angle_beta   90.00
_cell.angle_gamma   90.00
#
_symmetry.space_group_name_H-M   'P 1'
#
loop_
_entity.id
_entity.type
_entity.pdbx_description
1 polymer ?
#
loop_
_entity_poly.entity_id
_entity_poly.type
_entity_poly.pdbx_seq_one_letter_code
_entity_poly.pdbx_strand_id
1 'polypeptide(L)' 'MSDYTGPGNYEILPFDAQNMSLNVWGGATTAGTAIKLYINTVDGRKQLNVRGGDKKDGTEIITYEITDQVNTQFILKAVV' A
#
# COMPACT_ATOMS: atom_id res chain seq x y z
N MET A 1 20.42 18.56 -2.65
CA MET A 1 19.00 18.53 -3.07
C MET A 1 19.02 18.19 -4.55
N SER A 2 18.35 17.13 -4.96
CA SER A 2 18.25 16.80 -6.39
C SER A 2 16.95 17.39 -6.90
N ASP A 3 17.04 18.34 -7.83
CA ASP A 3 15.85 18.91 -8.47
C ASP A 3 15.35 17.96 -9.56
N TYR A 4 14.11 17.53 -9.44
CA TYR A 4 13.43 16.72 -10.45
C TYR A 4 12.66 17.66 -11.39
N THR A 5 13.20 17.91 -12.58
CA THR A 5 12.78 19.05 -13.43
C THR A 5 12.10 18.66 -14.75
N GLY A 6 11.91 17.37 -15.01
CA GLY A 6 11.24 16.88 -16.22
C GLY A 6 9.70 16.85 -16.10
N PRO A 7 8.94 16.98 -17.19
CA PRO A 7 7.53 16.60 -17.18
C PRO A 7 7.40 15.08 -16.98
N GLY A 8 6.58 14.65 -16.02
CA GLY A 8 6.37 13.22 -15.74
C GLY A 8 5.65 12.96 -14.41
N ASN A 9 5.29 11.70 -14.20
CA ASN A 9 4.77 11.24 -12.90
C ASN A 9 5.95 10.96 -11.97
N TYR A 10 5.90 11.49 -10.77
CA TYR A 10 6.89 11.27 -9.72
C TYR A 10 6.25 10.49 -8.56
N GLU A 11 7.00 9.55 -8.00
CA GLU A 11 6.58 8.78 -6.83
C GLU A 11 7.46 9.15 -5.64
N ILE A 12 6.84 9.39 -4.47
CA ILE A 12 7.55 9.70 -3.23
C ILE A 12 7.73 8.39 -2.47
N LEU A 13 8.97 7.90 -2.42
CA LEU A 13 9.35 6.75 -1.59
C LEU A 13 9.93 7.25 -0.26
N PRO A 14 9.44 6.76 0.90
CA PRO A 14 10.11 6.98 2.17
C PRO A 14 11.51 6.35 2.14
N PHE A 15 12.53 7.11 2.58
CA PHE A 15 13.93 6.68 2.50
C PHE A 15 14.20 5.33 3.20
N ASP A 16 13.62 5.13 4.38
CA ASP A 16 13.77 3.92 5.20
C ASP A 16 12.72 2.82 4.91
N ALA A 17 11.79 3.07 3.98
CA ALA A 17 10.73 2.12 3.60
C ALA A 17 10.46 2.18 2.09
N GLN A 18 11.50 1.88 1.30
CA GLN A 18 11.47 1.97 -0.17
C GLN A 18 10.51 1.00 -0.85
N ASN A 19 9.93 0.05 -0.10
CA ASN A 19 8.84 -0.82 -0.53
C ASN A 19 7.45 -0.17 -0.37
N MET A 20 7.38 1.07 0.10
CA MET A 20 6.17 1.87 0.22
C MET A 20 6.26 3.13 -0.62
N SER A 21 5.11 3.69 -0.99
CA SER A 21 5.05 4.98 -1.67
C SER A 21 3.87 5.85 -1.24
N LEU A 22 4.06 7.16 -1.32
CA LEU A 22 2.99 8.14 -1.23
C LEU A 22 2.51 8.49 -2.65
N ASN A 23 1.24 8.23 -2.93
CA ASN A 23 0.63 8.55 -4.23
C ASN A 23 -0.80 9.12 -4.07
N VAL A 24 -1.25 9.87 -5.07
CA VAL A 24 -2.59 10.46 -5.11
C VAL A 24 -3.62 9.37 -5.43
N TRP A 25 -4.71 9.32 -4.67
CA TRP A 25 -5.76 8.31 -4.88
C TRP A 25 -6.22 8.30 -6.34
N GLY A 26 -6.06 7.14 -7.00
CA GLY A 26 -6.61 6.89 -8.34
C GLY A 26 -6.06 7.82 -9.42
N GLY A 27 -4.93 8.50 -9.16
CA GLY A 27 -4.33 9.46 -10.10
C GLY A 27 -5.16 10.72 -10.34
N ALA A 28 -6.09 11.06 -9.44
CA ALA A 28 -6.92 12.25 -9.60
C ALA A 28 -6.10 13.55 -9.48
N THR A 29 -6.52 14.59 -10.18
CA THR A 29 -5.82 15.88 -10.25
C THR A 29 -6.55 17.02 -9.53
N THR A 30 -7.65 16.71 -8.86
CA THR A 30 -8.49 17.69 -8.15
C THR A 30 -7.87 18.07 -6.81
N ALA A 31 -7.81 19.38 -6.50
CA ALA A 31 -7.37 19.87 -5.21
C ALA A 31 -8.17 19.25 -4.06
N GLY A 32 -7.50 18.87 -2.97
CA GLY A 32 -8.11 18.18 -1.82
C GLY A 32 -8.24 16.66 -1.96
N THR A 33 -7.78 16.08 -3.07
CA THR A 33 -7.70 14.62 -3.20
C THR A 33 -6.69 14.07 -2.19
N ALA A 34 -7.09 13.04 -1.45
CA ALA A 34 -6.24 12.40 -0.46
C ALA A 34 -5.02 11.72 -1.09
N ILE A 35 -3.88 11.87 -0.42
CA ILE A 35 -2.66 11.11 -0.67
C ILE A 35 -2.68 9.88 0.25
N LYS A 36 -2.33 8.71 -0.29
CA LYS A 36 -2.31 7.44 0.44
C LYS A 36 -0.93 6.82 0.40
N LEU A 37 -0.63 6.07 1.46
CA LEU A 37 0.51 5.17 1.52
C LEU A 37 0.13 3.84 0.85
N TYR A 38 0.90 3.44 -0.15
CA TYR A 38 0.77 2.18 -0.87
C TYR A 38 1.91 1.25 -0.48
N ILE A 39 1.62 -0.04 -0.37
CA ILE A 39 2.62 -1.10 -0.20
C ILE A 39 2.87 -1.67 -1.59
N ASN A 40 3.97 -1.26 -2.22
CA ASN A 40 4.27 -1.56 -3.62
C ASN A 40 4.90 -2.95 -3.81
N THR A 41 5.48 -3.51 -2.74
CA THR A 41 6.16 -4.80 -2.82
C THR A 41 6.13 -5.52 -1.47
N VAL A 42 5.83 -6.82 -1.49
CA VAL A 42 6.00 -7.70 -0.34
C VAL A 42 7.40 -8.32 -0.40
N ASP A 43 8.42 -7.51 -0.11
CA ASP A 43 9.79 -8.01 0.03
C ASP A 43 9.99 -8.66 1.41
N GLY A 44 10.82 -9.70 1.48
CA GLY A 44 11.29 -10.30 2.73
C GLY A 44 10.53 -11.55 3.20
N ARG A 45 9.98 -12.37 2.30
CA ARG A 45 9.13 -13.54 2.65
C ARG A 45 7.97 -13.17 3.58
N LYS A 46 7.31 -12.06 3.26
CA LYS A 46 6.11 -11.59 3.94
C LYS A 46 4.91 -11.68 3.00
N GLN A 47 3.72 -11.62 3.58
CA GLN A 47 2.45 -11.66 2.85
C GLN A 47 1.45 -10.66 3.42
N LEU A 48 0.42 -10.33 2.63
CA LEU A 48 -0.68 -9.49 3.06
C LEU A 48 -1.42 -10.16 4.22
N ASN A 49 -1.76 -9.40 5.25
CA ASN A 49 -2.35 -9.92 6.48
C ASN A 49 -3.32 -8.90 7.08
N VAL A 50 -4.47 -9.34 7.57
CA VAL A 50 -5.34 -8.54 8.44
C VAL A 50 -4.78 -8.63 9.87
N ARG A 51 -4.33 -7.51 10.44
CA ARG A 51 -3.61 -7.50 11.74
C ARG A 51 -4.38 -8.27 12.80
N GLY A 52 -3.80 -9.37 13.28
CA GLY A 52 -4.38 -10.23 14.32
C GLY A 52 -5.66 -10.97 13.93
N GLY A 53 -6.12 -10.87 12.68
CA GLY A 53 -7.38 -11.45 12.22
C GLY A 53 -8.63 -10.79 12.81
N ASP A 54 -8.51 -9.55 13.31
CA ASP A 54 -9.61 -8.82 13.91
C ASP A 54 -10.65 -8.42 12.85
N LYS A 55 -11.91 -8.35 13.26
CA LYS A 55 -13.08 -8.05 12.41
C LYS A 55 -13.63 -6.65 12.64
N LYS A 56 -13.08 -5.89 13.58
CA LYS A 56 -13.52 -4.52 13.84
C LYS A 56 -13.19 -3.61 12.65
N ASP A 57 -14.03 -2.60 12.46
CA ASP A 57 -13.76 -1.52 11.52
C ASP A 57 -12.46 -0.80 11.90
N GLY A 58 -11.69 -0.42 10.88
CA GLY A 58 -10.39 0.22 11.06
C GLY A 58 -9.25 -0.75 11.41
N THR A 59 -9.48 -2.07 11.42
CA THR A 59 -8.39 -3.04 11.50
C THR A 59 -7.45 -2.87 10.31
N GLU A 60 -6.16 -2.72 10.61
CA GLU A 60 -5.14 -2.47 9.59
C GLU A 60 -4.86 -3.70 8.72
N ILE A 61 -4.55 -3.44 7.45
CA ILE A 61 -3.91 -4.40 6.56
C ILE A 61 -2.39 -4.15 6.63
N ILE A 62 -1.64 -5.20 6.92
CA ILE A 62 -0.18 -5.15 7.10
C ILE A 62 0.51 -6.19 6.22
N THR A 63 1.84 -6.11 6.14
CA THR A 63 2.67 -7.24 5.70
C THR A 63 3.18 -7.99 6.92
N TYR A 64 3.00 -9.30 6.98
CA TYR A 64 3.44 -10.15 8.09
C TYR A 64 4.19 -11.38 7.58
N GLU A 65 4.82 -12.14 8.48
CA GLU A 65 5.50 -13.40 8.12
C GLU A 65 4.54 -14.36 7.39
N ILE A 66 5.09 -15.20 6.51
CA ILE A 66 4.29 -16.21 5.80
C ILE A 66 3.76 -17.23 6.80
N THR A 67 2.45 -17.41 6.79
CA THR A 67 1.68 -18.38 7.59
C THR A 67 0.52 -18.92 6.76
N ASP A 68 -0.13 -19.99 7.21
CA ASP A 68 -1.35 -20.56 6.63
C ASP A 68 -2.66 -20.07 7.29
N GLN A 69 -2.57 -19.11 8.22
CA GLN A 69 -3.71 -18.57 8.96
C GLN A 69 -4.73 -17.89 8.04
N VAL A 70 -6.00 -17.91 8.44
CA VAL A 70 -7.11 -17.40 7.60
C VAL A 70 -7.02 -15.90 7.31
N ASN A 71 -6.37 -15.13 8.18
CA ASN A 71 -6.19 -13.68 8.02
C ASN A 71 -5.15 -13.30 6.95
N THR A 72 -4.61 -14.28 6.22
CA THR A 72 -3.71 -14.08 5.08
C THR A 72 -4.33 -14.53 3.75
N GLN A 73 -5.60 -14.95 3.76
CA GLN A 73 -6.34 -15.41 2.59
C GLN A 73 -7.34 -14.34 2.14
N PHE A 74 -7.35 -14.04 0.84
CA PHE A 74 -8.20 -12.98 0.27
C PHE A 74 -9.02 -13.53 -0.89
N ILE A 75 -10.33 -13.27 -0.87
CA ILE A 75 -11.22 -13.57 -2.00
C ILE A 75 -11.21 -12.37 -2.93
N LEU A 76 -10.74 -12.58 -4.16
CA LEU A 76 -10.84 -11.58 -5.22
C LEU A 76 -12.15 -11.81 -5.98
N LYS A 77 -13.05 -10.83 -5.93
CA LYS A 77 -14.31 -10.87 -6.69
C LYS A 77 -14.23 -9.84 -7.81
N ALA A 78 -14.51 -10.28 -9.04
CA ALA A 78 -14.69 -9.36 -10.16
C ALA A 78 -15.93 -8.49 -9.90
N VAL A 79 -15.75 -7.17 -10.03
CA VAL A 79 -16.85 -6.21 -10.01
C VAL A 79 -17.13 -5.86 -11.47
N VAL A 80 -18.28 -6.30 -11.96
CA VAL A 80 -18.83 -5.94 -13.28
C VAL A 80 -19.89 -4.87 -13.13
#